data_AF-A0A2E4ZVX2-F1
#
_entry.id   AF-A0A2E4ZVX2-F1
#
_cell.length_a   1.000
_cell.length_b   1.000
_cell.length_c   1.000
_cell.angle_alpha   90.00
_cell.angle_beta   90.00
_cell.angle_gamma   90.00
#
_symmetry.space_group_name_H-M   'P 1'
#
loop_
_entity.id
_entity.type
_entity.pdbx_description
1 polymer ?
#
loop_
_entity_poly.entity_id
_entity_poly.type
_entity_poly.pdbx_seq_one_letter_code
_entity_poly.pdbx_strand_id
1 'polypeptide(L)' 'MYEEPVIASKFPTVMQLDEGEYWWCSCGRSADQPFCDGSLKGTGFSPERVEIT' A
#
# COMPACT_ATOMS: atom_id res chain seq x y z
N MET A 1 -11.42 2.53 17.88
CA MET A 1 -12.21 2.69 16.64
C MET A 1 -11.39 1.96 15.58
N TYR A 2 -11.85 0.82 15.09
CA TYR A 2 -11.14 0.08 14.05
C TYR A 2 -11.49 0.74 12.73
N GLU A 3 -10.51 1.38 12.10
CA GLU A 3 -10.68 1.90 10.74
C GLU A 3 -10.51 0.75 9.75
N GLU A 4 -11.38 0.67 8.75
CA GLU A 4 -11.28 -0.32 7.68
C GLU A 4 -10.54 0.28 6.48
N PRO A 5 -9.70 -0.50 5.77
CA PRO A 5 -9.04 -0.04 4.56
C PRO A 5 -10.05 0.13 3.42
N VAL A 6 -9.75 1.04 2.51
CA VAL A 6 -10.59 1.28 1.33
C VAL A 6 -10.22 0.29 0.21
N ILE A 7 -11.20 -0.18 -0.55
CA ILE A 7 -10.94 -0.97 -1.76
C ILE A 7 -10.35 -0.04 -2.82
N ALA A 8 -9.03 -0.10 -3.03
CA ALA A 8 -8.35 0.69 -4.06
C ALA A 8 -8.68 0.21 -5.49
N SER A 9 -8.78 -1.12 -5.68
CA SER A 9 -9.18 -1.76 -6.94
C SER A 9 -9.83 -3.11 -6.64
N LYS A 10 -10.74 -3.56 -7.52
CA LYS A 10 -11.33 -4.91 -7.49
C LYS A 10 -10.48 -5.95 -8.23
N PHE A 11 -9.36 -5.53 -8.81
CA PHE A 11 -8.43 -6.37 -9.56
C PHE A 11 -7.01 -6.20 -9.01
N PRO A 12 -6.18 -7.26 -9.04
CA PRO A 12 -4.80 -7.18 -8.58
C PRO A 12 -3.97 -6.27 -9.51
N THR A 13 -2.96 -5.64 -8.94
CA THR A 13 -1.88 -5.03 -9.73
C THR A 13 -0.77 -6.06 -9.86
N VAL A 14 -0.43 -6.43 -11.10
CA VAL A 14 0.65 -7.38 -11.40
C VAL A 14 1.77 -6.62 -12.08
N MET A 15 2.96 -6.68 -11.51
CA MET A 15 4.16 -6.00 -12.02
C MET A 15 5.41 -6.82 -11.72
N GLN A 16 6.45 -6.61 -12.54
CA GLN A 16 7.79 -7.07 -12.24
C GLN A 16 8.49 -6.00 -11.41
N LEU A 17 9.22 -6.42 -10.37
CA LEU A 17 9.98 -5.55 -9.49
C LEU A 17 11.42 -6.05 -9.42
N ASP A 18 12.36 -5.13 -9.39
CA ASP A 18 13.76 -5.43 -9.09
C ASP A 18 13.91 -5.74 -7.59
N GLU A 19 15.00 -6.43 -7.24
CA GLU A 19 15.38 -6.67 -5.84
C GLU A 19 15.46 -5.35 -5.06
N GLY A 20 14.90 -5.34 -3.86
CA GLY A 20 14.90 -4.13 -3.04
C GLY A 20 13.80 -4.07 -1.99
N GLU A 21 13.79 -2.94 -1.27
CA GLU A 21 12.80 -2.62 -0.27
C GLU A 21 11.69 -1.74 -0.87
N TYR A 22 10.45 -2.12 -0.62
CA TYR A 22 9.24 -1.41 -1.06
C TYR A 22 8.30 -1.19 0.12
N TRP A 23 7.47 -0.16 0.01
CA TRP A 23 6.47 0.20 1.02
C TRP A 23 5.07 0.02 0.44
N TRP A 24 4.40 -1.07 0.81
CA TRP A 24 3.08 -1.43 0.32
C TRP A 24 1.97 -0.65 1.03
N CYS A 25 0.94 -0.24 0.28
CA CYS A 25 -0.20 0.50 0.82
C CYS A 25 -1.20 -0.45 1.52
N SER A 26 -1.31 -0.34 2.85
CA SER A 26 -2.28 -1.10 3.64
C SER A 26 -3.65 -0.42 3.81
N CYS A 27 -3.73 0.90 3.59
CA CYS A 27 -4.96 1.68 3.84
C CYS A 27 -5.89 1.81 2.62
N GLY A 28 -5.39 1.51 1.42
CA GLY A 28 -6.13 1.61 0.16
C GLY A 28 -6.39 3.03 -0.37
N ARG A 29 -5.78 4.06 0.24
CA ARG A 29 -5.98 5.48 -0.13
C ARG A 29 -4.92 6.04 -1.07
N SER A 30 -3.82 5.31 -1.28
CA SER A 30 -2.73 5.76 -2.15
C SER A 30 -3.21 5.96 -3.58
N ALA A 31 -2.77 7.03 -4.22
CA ALA A 31 -2.94 7.26 -5.65
C ALA A 31 -1.90 6.50 -6.50
N ASP A 32 -0.82 6.02 -5.87
CA ASP A 32 0.29 5.30 -6.51
C ASP A 32 0.31 3.81 -6.13
N GLN A 33 -0.87 3.16 -6.23
CA GLN A 33 -1.00 1.74 -5.92
C GLN A 33 -0.06 0.88 -6.79
N PRO A 34 0.56 -0.18 -6.23
CA PRO A 34 0.31 -0.78 -4.92
C PRO A 34 1.12 -0.15 -3.76
N PHE A 35 1.87 0.91 -4.03
CA PHE A 35 2.81 1.50 -3.09
C PHE A 35 2.17 2.60 -2.25
N CYS A 36 2.78 2.88 -1.11
CA CYS A 36 2.37 3.95 -0.21
C CYS A 36 2.92 5.30 -0.67
N ASP A 37 2.03 6.27 -0.89
CA ASP A 37 2.33 7.66 -1.24
C ASP A 37 2.21 8.64 -0.04
N GLY A 38 1.88 8.13 1.15
CA GLY A 38 1.64 8.94 2.35
C GLY A 38 0.18 9.41 2.53
N SER A 39 -0.76 8.97 1.70
CA SER A 39 -2.21 9.25 1.85
C SER A 39 -2.84 8.63 3.11
N LEU A 40 -2.08 7.87 3.90
CA LEU A 40 -2.48 7.33 5.21
C LEU A 40 -2.50 8.38 6.34
N LYS A 41 -2.02 9.61 6.12
CA LYS A 41 -1.94 10.64 7.17
C LYS A 41 -3.30 10.86 7.85
N GLY A 42 -3.31 10.81 9.17
CA GLY A 42 -4.52 10.99 9.99
C GLY A 42 -5.35 9.71 10.17
N THR A 43 -4.90 8.58 9.62
CA THR A 43 -5.50 7.26 9.87
C THR A 43 -4.63 6.45 10.84
N GLY A 44 -5.17 5.34 11.36
CA GLY A 44 -4.45 4.36 12.18
C GLY A 44 -3.56 3.38 11.40
N PHE A 45 -3.46 3.52 10.07
CA PHE A 45 -2.70 2.60 9.22
C PHE A 45 -1.22 2.97 9.14
N SER A 46 -0.38 1.99 8.83
CA SER A 46 1.03 2.13 8.47
C SER A 46 1.32 1.35 7.19
N PRO A 47 2.22 1.82 6.32
CA PRO A 47 2.63 1.03 5.16
C PRO A 47 3.34 -0.24 5.61
N GLU A 48 3.17 -1.32 4.84
CA GLU A 48 3.88 -2.58 5.10
C GLU A 48 5.21 -2.57 4.36
N ARG A 49 6.30 -2.87 5.07
CA ARG A 49 7.62 -3.04 4.47
C ARG A 49 7.70 -4.40 3.78
N VAL A 50 8.02 -4.40 2.50
CA VAL A 50 8.18 -5.61 1.69
C VAL A 50 9.58 -5.62 1.10
N GLU A 51 10.27 -6.74 1.25
CA GLU A 51 11.61 -6.96 0.69
C GLU A 51 11.51 -8.00 -0.42
N ILE A 52 11.93 -7.63 -1.62
CA ILE A 52 11.98 -8.52 -2.79
C ILE A 52 13.44 -8.95 -2.97
N THR A 53 13.66 -10.26 -2.97
CA THR A 53 14.96 -10.94 -3.07
C THR A 53 14.93 -12.01 -4.14
#